data_AF-A0A9P7UYZ2-F1
#
_entry.id   AF-A0A9P7UYZ2-F1
#
_cell.length_a   1.000
_cell.length_b   1.000
_cell.length_c   1.000
_cell.angle_alpha   90.00
_cell.angle_beta   90.00
_cell.angle_gamma   90.00
#
_symmetry.space_group_name_H-M   'P 1'
#
loop_
_entity.id
_entity.type
_entity.pdbx_description
1 polymer ?
#
loop_
_entity_poly.entity_id
_entity_poly.type
_entity_poly.pdbx_seq_one_letter_code
_entity_poly.pdbx_strand_id
1 'polypeptide(L)'
;MVQHTESPRSDADDDFEDPFRRLRLTNGIEHEGTSNLVRSQIVSVLPGQCHSLQDKILKLTFSRTDVDEAGSAQDLSIILSVDASPGCGGVVWPAGQILSNYLFTKGSTYLRGKNVLELGSGTGLVGLFASLLGPNHVWITDQAPLLGIMRHNISMNNLDSKCTVVGLDWSAYFGLLSI
;
A
#
# COMPACT_ATOMS: atom_id res chain seq x y z
N MET A 1 15.67 -49.75 -25.01
CA MET A 1 15.54 -48.98 -23.75
C MET A 1 15.58 -47.51 -24.14
N VAL A 2 14.40 -46.91 -24.34
CA VAL A 2 14.25 -45.52 -24.79
C VAL A 2 14.44 -44.62 -23.57
N GLN A 3 15.45 -43.75 -23.60
CA GLN A 3 15.61 -42.72 -22.57
C GLN A 3 14.60 -41.60 -22.87
N HIS A 4 13.62 -41.42 -21.98
CA HIS A 4 12.78 -40.23 -21.96
C HIS A 4 13.62 -39.08 -21.42
N THR A 5 13.97 -38.12 -22.28
CA THR A 5 14.43 -36.80 -21.85
C THR A 5 13.19 -35.95 -21.60
N GLU A 6 12.91 -35.64 -20.33
CA GLU A 6 11.89 -34.64 -19.99
C GLU A 6 12.30 -33.28 -20.58
N SER A 7 11.37 -32.61 -21.25
CA SER A 7 11.61 -31.24 -21.73
C SER A 7 11.69 -30.29 -20.53
N PRO A 8 12.47 -29.19 -20.62
CA PRO A 8 12.51 -28.18 -19.56
C PRO A 8 11.09 -27.69 -19.27
N ARG A 9 10.66 -27.74 -18.01
CA ARG A 9 9.37 -27.18 -17.57
C ARG A 9 9.35 -25.68 -17.87
N SER A 10 8.22 -25.18 -18.33
CA SER A 10 8.09 -23.77 -18.66
C SER A 10 7.93 -22.93 -17.40
N ASP A 11 8.46 -21.71 -17.37
CA ASP A 11 8.32 -20.79 -16.24
C ASP A 11 6.84 -20.54 -15.86
N ALA A 12 5.91 -20.71 -16.81
CA ALA A 12 4.48 -20.56 -16.59
C ALA A 12 3.86 -21.71 -15.79
N ASP A 13 4.39 -22.94 -15.93
CA ASP A 13 3.92 -24.11 -15.15
C ASP A 13 4.34 -23.97 -13.67
N ASP A 14 5.53 -23.42 -13.44
CA ASP A 14 6.06 -23.16 -12.11
C ASP A 14 5.33 -22.01 -11.38
N ASP A 15 4.95 -20.95 -12.11
CA ASP A 15 4.15 -19.84 -11.57
C ASP A 15 2.67 -20.26 -11.33
N PHE A 16 2.17 -21.33 -11.96
CA PHE A 16 0.84 -21.87 -11.69
C PHE A 16 0.77 -22.64 -10.36
N GLU A 17 1.80 -23.44 -10.06
CA GLU A 17 1.88 -24.23 -8.82
C GLU A 17 2.29 -23.39 -7.59
N ASP A 18 3.15 -22.38 -7.77
CA ASP A 18 3.49 -21.42 -6.71
C ASP A 18 3.45 -19.98 -7.21
N PRO A 19 2.25 -19.36 -7.30
CA PRO A 19 2.05 -18.02 -7.86
C PRO A 19 2.76 -16.89 -7.09
N PHE A 20 3.26 -17.18 -5.89
CA PHE A 20 4.01 -16.24 -5.07
C PHE A 20 5.53 -16.51 -5.07
N ARG A 21 6.02 -17.48 -5.84
CA ARG A 21 7.43 -17.86 -5.90
C ARG A 21 8.36 -16.68 -6.19
N ARG A 22 7.97 -15.81 -7.11
CA ARG A 22 8.73 -14.59 -7.48
C ARG A 22 8.73 -13.50 -6.41
N LEU A 23 7.78 -13.53 -5.48
CA LEU A 23 7.76 -12.62 -4.33
C LEU A 23 8.64 -13.13 -3.18
N ARG A 24 8.85 -14.45 -3.10
CA ARG A 24 9.77 -15.07 -2.15
C ARG A 24 11.22 -15.02 -2.62
N LEU A 25 11.46 -15.06 -3.93
CA LEU A 25 12.80 -15.13 -4.50
C LEU A 25 13.22 -13.81 -5.13
N THR A 26 14.21 -13.12 -4.53
CA THR A 26 14.97 -12.09 -5.27
C THR A 26 16.37 -12.60 -5.55
N ASN A 27 16.81 -12.58 -6.81
CA ASN A 27 18.11 -13.10 -7.25
C ASN A 27 18.40 -14.56 -6.81
N GLY A 28 17.37 -15.41 -6.70
CA GLY A 28 17.53 -16.81 -6.30
C GLY A 28 17.71 -17.04 -4.79
N ILE A 29 17.51 -16.01 -3.97
CA ILE A 29 17.56 -16.10 -2.50
C ILE A 29 16.13 -16.06 -1.96
N GLU A 30 15.75 -17.08 -1.19
CA GLU A 30 14.47 -17.10 -0.47
C GLU A 30 14.47 -16.04 0.64
N HIS A 31 13.54 -15.10 0.55
CA HIS A 31 13.19 -14.20 1.63
C HIS A 31 12.10 -14.84 2.49
N GLU A 32 12.45 -15.14 3.73
CA GLU A 32 11.52 -15.58 4.78
C GLU A 32 10.49 -14.50 5.18
N GLY A 33 10.61 -13.29 4.63
CA GLY A 33 9.71 -12.18 4.95
C GLY A 33 9.77 -11.84 6.43
N THR A 34 8.62 -11.74 7.09
CA THR A 34 8.51 -11.51 8.54
C THR A 34 8.35 -12.80 9.35
N SER A 35 8.49 -13.98 8.74
CA SER A 35 8.17 -15.26 9.38
C SER A 35 9.02 -15.54 10.63
N ASN A 36 10.26 -15.05 10.64
CA ASN A 36 11.21 -15.21 11.73
C ASN A 36 11.30 -14.01 12.69
N LEU A 37 10.47 -12.97 12.49
CA LEU A 37 10.43 -11.83 13.40
C LEU A 37 9.52 -12.13 14.59
N VAL A 38 10.08 -12.05 15.80
CA VAL A 38 9.30 -12.13 17.03
C VAL A 38 8.35 -10.91 17.07
N ARG A 39 7.17 -11.04 17.68
CA ARG A 39 6.13 -9.98 17.72
C ARG A 39 6.68 -8.60 18.14
N SER A 40 7.66 -8.57 19.04
CA SER A 40 8.38 -7.36 19.48
C SER A 40 9.27 -6.74 18.40
N GLN A 41 9.88 -7.55 17.53
CA GLN A 41 10.69 -7.08 16.40
C GLN A 41 9.80 -6.55 15.27
N ILE A 42 8.63 -7.17 15.02
CA ILE A 42 7.61 -6.60 14.13
C ILE A 42 7.19 -5.21 14.62
N VAL A 43 6.93 -5.07 15.93
CA VAL A 43 6.59 -3.77 16.55
C VAL A 43 7.74 -2.76 16.47
N SER A 44 9.01 -3.20 16.45
CA SER A 44 10.16 -2.31 16.25
C SER A 44 10.38 -1.85 14.80
N VAL A 45 9.89 -2.62 13.83
CA VAL A 45 9.89 -2.26 12.40
C VAL A 45 8.72 -1.35 12.05
N LEU A 46 7.61 -1.49 12.79
CA LEU A 46 6.52 -0.53 12.72
C LEU A 46 7.02 0.80 13.31
N PRO A 47 6.97 1.92 12.56
CA PRO A 47 7.36 3.21 13.09
C PRO A 47 6.58 3.47 14.38
N GLY A 48 7.24 3.96 15.42
CA GLY A 48 6.60 4.36 16.66
C GLY A 48 5.56 5.43 16.36
N GLN A 49 4.28 5.04 16.27
CA GLN A 49 3.20 5.93 15.89
C GLN A 49 2.37 6.30 17.12
N CYS A 50 2.31 7.60 17.40
CA CYS A 50 1.32 8.15 18.31
C CYS A 50 -0.03 8.19 17.56
N HIS A 51 -0.82 7.14 17.73
CA HIS A 51 -2.17 7.08 17.20
C HIS A 51 -3.16 7.40 18.31
N SER A 52 -4.09 8.30 18.04
CA SER A 52 -5.29 8.50 18.85
C SER A 52 -6.47 7.97 18.05
N LEU A 53 -7.24 7.09 18.67
CA LEU A 53 -8.51 6.56 18.15
C LEU A 53 -9.63 7.20 18.96
N GLN A 54 -10.27 8.21 18.38
CA GLN A 54 -11.44 8.87 18.97
C GLN A 54 -12.55 8.83 17.92
N ASP A 55 -13.72 8.31 18.27
CA ASP A 55 -14.91 8.29 17.39
C ASP A 55 -14.68 7.66 16.00
N LYS A 56 -13.90 6.57 15.95
CA LYS A 56 -13.47 5.89 14.71
C LYS A 56 -12.59 6.74 13.78
N ILE A 57 -12.03 7.84 14.28
CA ILE A 57 -11.02 8.63 13.58
C ILE A 57 -9.64 8.18 14.08
N LEU A 58 -8.78 7.83 13.14
CA LEU A 58 -7.39 7.51 13.33
C LEU A 58 -6.53 8.65 12.79
N LYS A 59 -5.70 9.25 13.63
CA LYS A 59 -4.65 10.18 13.20
C LYS A 59 -3.30 9.49 13.21
N LEU A 60 -2.59 9.54 12.07
CA LEU A 60 -1.23 9.06 11.93
C LEU A 60 -0.29 10.23 11.68
N THR A 61 0.86 10.24 12.34
CA THR A 61 1.92 11.24 12.15
C THR A 61 3.22 10.53 11.80
N PHE A 62 3.91 11.06 10.80
CA PHE A 62 5.18 10.59 10.28
C PHE A 62 6.20 11.72 10.46
N SER A 63 7.30 11.42 11.14
CA SER A 63 8.33 12.39 11.51
C SER A 63 9.68 11.96 10.94
N ARG A 64 10.40 12.90 10.35
CA ARG A 64 11.74 12.68 9.78
C ARG A 64 12.73 13.56 10.54
N THR A 65 13.73 12.93 11.14
CA THR A 65 14.79 13.62 11.90
C THR A 65 16.01 13.90 11.03
N ASP A 66 16.10 13.25 9.88
CA ASP A 66 17.10 13.49 8.85
C ASP A 66 16.88 14.88 8.25
N VAL A 67 17.90 15.71 8.47
CA VAL A 67 17.93 17.12 8.14
C VAL A 67 18.07 17.25 6.62
N ASP A 68 17.04 17.79 5.96
CA ASP A 68 17.20 18.26 4.58
C ASP A 68 18.29 19.35 4.54
N GLU A 69 18.88 19.63 3.36
CA GLU A 69 19.81 20.76 3.20
C GLU A 69 19.22 22.12 3.67
N ALA A 70 17.91 22.20 3.87
CA ALA A 70 17.16 23.35 4.40
C ALA A 70 17.00 23.40 5.93
N GLY A 71 17.45 22.40 6.70
CA GLY A 71 17.54 22.50 8.16
C GLY A 71 16.26 22.25 8.98
N SER A 72 15.13 21.89 8.38
CA SER A 72 13.85 21.73 9.11
C SER A 72 13.41 20.28 9.24
N ALA A 73 13.12 19.84 10.47
CA ALA A 73 12.33 18.63 10.71
C ALA A 73 10.97 18.76 10.02
N GLN A 74 10.55 17.71 9.31
CA GLN A 74 9.24 17.68 8.66
C GLN A 74 8.37 16.63 9.34
N ASP A 75 7.19 17.07 9.76
CA ASP A 75 6.11 16.21 10.23
C ASP A 75 4.97 16.25 9.23
N LEU A 76 4.50 15.08 8.80
CA LEU A 76 3.29 14.94 8.01
C LEU A 76 2.26 14.11 8.77
N SER A 77 1.02 14.60 8.80
CA SER A 77 -0.10 13.88 9.41
C SER A 77 -1.18 13.58 8.39
N ILE A 78 -1.82 12.42 8.54
CA ILE A 78 -3.03 12.01 7.83
C ILE A 78 -4.10 11.62 8.85
N ILE A 79 -5.33 12.04 8.60
CA ILE A 79 -6.50 11.71 9.41
C ILE A 79 -7.42 10.79 8.61
N LEU A 80 -7.81 9.66 9.17
CA LEU A 80 -8.63 8.65 8.50
C LEU A 80 -9.81 8.25 9.36
N SER A 81 -10.98 8.19 8.76
CA SER A 81 -12.12 7.47 9.28
C SER A 81 -11.89 6.01 8.97
N VAL A 82 -12.12 5.16 9.96
CA VAL A 82 -12.02 3.70 9.83
C VAL A 82 -13.35 3.06 10.17
N ASP A 83 -13.81 2.12 9.36
CA ASP A 83 -15.02 1.37 9.63
C ASP A 83 -14.91 -0.05 9.11
N ALA A 84 -14.97 -1.04 9.99
CA ALA A 84 -14.85 -2.46 9.62
C ALA A 84 -16.16 -3.06 9.08
N SER A 85 -17.27 -2.30 9.07
CA SER A 85 -18.59 -2.79 8.64
C SER A 85 -18.67 -3.30 7.19
N PRO A 86 -17.98 -2.72 6.18
CA PRO A 86 -17.98 -3.23 4.81
C PRO A 86 -16.96 -4.36 4.59
N GLY A 87 -16.32 -4.84 5.66
CA GLY A 87 -15.27 -5.86 5.62
C GLY A 87 -13.90 -5.31 6.02
N CYS A 88 -12.86 -6.09 5.76
CA CYS A 88 -11.52 -5.82 6.25
C CYS A 88 -10.80 -4.64 5.54
N GLY A 89 -11.37 -4.12 4.45
CA GLY A 89 -10.79 -3.00 3.70
C GLY A 89 -11.05 -1.62 4.32
N GLY A 90 -12.01 -1.49 5.24
CA GLY A 90 -12.31 -0.21 5.89
C GLY A 90 -11.47 0.11 7.13
N VAL A 91 -10.46 -0.72 7.44
CA VAL A 91 -9.47 -0.46 8.51
C VAL A 91 -8.08 -0.21 7.92
N VAL A 92 -7.23 0.50 8.67
CA VAL A 92 -5.84 0.69 8.28
C VAL A 92 -5.02 -0.55 8.61
N TRP A 93 -4.33 -1.08 7.59
CA TRP A 93 -3.42 -2.20 7.74
C TRP A 93 -1.98 -1.75 8.05
N PRO A 94 -1.22 -2.52 8.86
CA PRO A 94 0.18 -2.21 9.14
C PRO A 94 1.04 -2.04 7.88
N ALA A 95 0.79 -2.83 6.83
CA ALA A 95 1.50 -2.72 5.55
C ALA A 95 1.32 -1.33 4.89
N GLY A 96 0.13 -0.74 4.98
CA GLY A 96 -0.12 0.61 4.46
C GLY A 96 0.62 1.68 5.25
N GLN A 97 0.75 1.52 6.57
CA GLN A 97 1.56 2.41 7.40
C GLN A 97 3.05 2.31 7.05
N ILE A 98 3.57 1.09 6.90
CA ILE A 98 4.96 0.84 6.50
C ILE A 98 5.24 1.46 5.14
N LEU A 99 4.36 1.26 4.15
CA LEU A 99 4.54 1.81 2.81
C LEU A 99 4.47 3.35 2.81
N SER A 100 3.57 3.94 3.59
CA SER A 100 3.50 5.40 3.76
C SER A 100 4.80 5.95 4.36
N ASN A 101 5.33 5.29 5.39
CA ASN A 101 6.61 5.67 5.98
C ASN A 101 7.77 5.50 5.00
N TYR A 102 7.77 4.42 4.19
CA TYR A 102 8.76 4.24 3.14
C TYR A 102 8.71 5.36 2.09
N LEU A 103 7.53 5.75 1.63
CA LEU A 103 7.37 6.88 0.72
C LEU A 103 7.88 8.18 1.35
N PHE A 104 7.64 8.36 2.65
CA PHE A 104 8.15 9.50 3.40
C PHE A 104 9.68 9.56 3.45
N THR A 105 10.34 8.42 3.71
CA THR A 105 11.82 8.35 3.76
C THR A 105 12.49 8.51 2.40
N LYS A 106 11.75 8.35 1.29
CA LYS A 106 12.26 8.68 -0.06
C LYS A 106 12.38 10.19 -0.31
N GLY A 107 11.78 11.02 0.54
CA GLY A 107 11.83 12.47 0.44
C GLY A 107 10.86 13.08 -0.58
N SER A 108 10.71 14.41 -0.50
CA SER A 108 9.71 15.19 -1.24
C SER A 108 9.87 15.20 -2.76
N THR A 109 11.04 14.80 -3.28
CA THR A 109 11.31 14.77 -4.73
C THR A 109 10.91 13.46 -5.38
N TYR A 110 10.72 12.37 -4.61
CA TYR A 110 10.54 11.03 -5.15
C TYR A 110 9.27 10.89 -6.01
N LEU A 111 8.16 11.49 -5.56
CA LEU A 111 6.89 11.48 -6.30
C LEU A 111 6.65 12.74 -7.13
N ARG A 112 7.54 13.74 -7.05
CA ARG A 112 7.33 15.03 -7.70
C ARG A 112 7.15 14.89 -9.20
N GLY A 113 6.07 15.46 -9.73
CA GLY A 113 5.78 15.45 -11.16
C GLY A 113 5.26 14.12 -11.72
N LYS A 114 5.01 13.11 -10.86
CA LYS A 114 4.51 11.80 -11.27
C LYS A 114 2.98 11.70 -11.12
N ASN A 115 2.37 10.85 -11.96
CA ASN A 115 1.01 10.38 -11.78
C ASN A 115 1.06 9.05 -11.00
N VAL A 116 0.26 8.92 -9.94
CA VAL A 116 0.29 7.74 -9.05
C VAL A 116 -1.06 7.03 -9.10
N LEU A 117 -1.04 5.71 -9.30
CA LEU A 117 -2.22 4.86 -9.20
C LEU A 117 -2.01 3.87 -8.04
N GLU A 118 -2.95 3.80 -7.11
CA GLU A 118 -2.99 2.80 -6.04
C GLU A 118 -4.10 1.78 -6.31
N LEU A 119 -3.78 0.50 -6.13
CA LEU A 119 -4.71 -0.63 -6.29
C LEU A 119 -4.99 -1.26 -4.92
N GLY A 120 -6.25 -1.48 -4.58
CA GLY A 120 -6.63 -2.06 -3.29
C GLY A 120 -6.38 -1.09 -2.13
N SER A 121 -6.84 0.15 -2.30
CA SER A 121 -6.55 1.28 -1.41
C SER A 121 -7.18 1.17 -0.02
N GLY A 122 -8.24 0.39 0.17
CA GLY A 122 -8.92 0.25 1.45
C GLY A 122 -9.46 1.59 1.98
N THR A 123 -8.87 2.08 3.08
CA THR A 123 -9.15 3.41 3.64
C THR A 123 -8.55 4.56 2.82
N GLY A 124 -7.64 4.26 1.90
CA GLY A 124 -6.90 5.21 1.09
C GLY A 124 -5.60 5.72 1.70
N LEU A 125 -5.14 5.17 2.84
CA LEU A 125 -3.97 5.68 3.58
C LEU A 125 -2.77 6.00 2.68
N VAL A 126 -2.32 5.05 1.85
CA VAL A 126 -1.07 5.23 1.10
C VAL A 126 -1.23 6.28 0.01
N GLY A 127 -2.31 6.22 -0.79
CA GLY A 127 -2.54 7.21 -1.84
C GLY A 127 -2.79 8.62 -1.31
N LEU A 128 -3.49 8.76 -0.18
CA LEU A 128 -3.66 10.06 0.49
C LEU A 128 -2.33 10.59 0.99
N PHE A 129 -1.53 9.75 1.63
CA PHE A 129 -0.20 10.14 2.08
C PHE A 129 0.71 10.51 0.91
N ALA A 130 0.69 9.73 -0.17
CA ALA A 130 1.41 10.04 -1.41
C ALA A 130 1.01 11.40 -2.00
N SER A 131 -0.26 11.79 -1.88
CA SER A 131 -0.76 13.11 -2.34
C SER A 131 -0.13 14.30 -1.61
N LEU A 132 0.38 14.07 -0.39
CA LEU A 132 1.13 15.09 0.38
C LEU A 132 2.57 15.27 -0.13
N LEU A 133 3.11 14.32 -0.89
CA LEU A 133 4.51 14.30 -1.33
C LEU A 133 4.73 14.93 -2.72
N GLY A 134 3.78 15.75 -3.18
CA GLY A 134 3.90 16.55 -4.41
C GLY A 134 3.81 15.83 -5.77
N PRO A 135 3.09 14.70 -5.95
CA PRO A 135 2.80 14.18 -7.28
C PRO A 135 1.97 15.18 -8.10
N ASN A 136 1.88 14.96 -9.42
CA ASN A 136 0.94 15.69 -10.27
C ASN A 136 -0.51 15.38 -9.86
N HIS A 137 -0.83 14.09 -9.72
CA HIS A 137 -2.15 13.62 -9.30
C HIS A 137 -2.08 12.16 -8.82
N VAL A 138 -2.99 11.79 -7.93
CA VAL A 138 -3.14 10.43 -7.39
C VAL A 138 -4.53 9.88 -7.70
N TRP A 139 -4.60 8.64 -8.15
CA TRP A 139 -5.83 7.87 -8.26
C TRP A 139 -5.77 6.71 -7.28
N ILE A 140 -6.78 6.59 -6.43
CA ILE A 140 -6.92 5.48 -5.49
C ILE A 140 -8.10 4.61 -5.90
N THR A 141 -7.92 3.29 -5.85
CA THR A 141 -8.88 2.36 -6.42
C THR A 141 -9.18 1.19 -5.49
N ASP A 142 -10.47 0.82 -5.45
CA ASP A 142 -10.96 -0.34 -4.73
C ASP A 142 -12.36 -0.72 -5.21
N GLN A 143 -12.95 -1.74 -4.58
CA GLN A 143 -14.31 -2.19 -4.83
C GLN A 143 -15.35 -1.17 -4.36
N ALA A 144 -16.56 -1.24 -4.95
CA ALA A 144 -17.67 -0.33 -4.71
C ALA A 144 -17.95 -0.02 -3.21
N PRO A 145 -17.92 -1.00 -2.27
CA PRO A 145 -18.18 -0.74 -0.85
C PRO A 145 -17.22 0.25 -0.19
N LEU A 146 -15.97 0.37 -0.69
CA LEU A 146 -14.94 1.21 -0.07
C LEU A 146 -14.83 2.61 -0.68
N LEU A 147 -15.53 2.88 -1.79
CA LEU A 147 -15.44 4.20 -2.45
C LEU A 147 -15.95 5.33 -1.55
N GLY A 148 -16.93 5.05 -0.68
CA GLY A 148 -17.49 6.02 0.26
C GLY A 148 -16.47 6.47 1.31
N ILE A 149 -15.83 5.52 2.00
CA ILE A 149 -14.84 5.82 3.05
C ILE A 149 -13.60 6.51 2.47
N MET A 150 -13.16 6.09 1.27
CA MET A 150 -12.05 6.75 0.58
C MET A 150 -12.35 8.23 0.26
N ARG A 151 -13.53 8.54 -0.29
CA ARG A 151 -13.91 9.94 -0.57
C ARG A 151 -14.00 10.78 0.70
N HIS A 152 -14.55 10.20 1.77
CA HIS A 152 -14.63 10.87 3.06
C HIS A 152 -13.23 11.20 3.60
N ASN A 153 -12.30 10.24 3.52
CA ASN A 153 -10.92 10.43 3.93
C ASN A 153 -10.18 11.49 3.09
N ILE A 154 -10.42 11.55 1.78
CA ILE A 154 -9.87 12.62 0.92
C ILE A 154 -10.32 14.00 1.44
N SER A 155 -11.63 14.15 1.67
CA SER A 155 -12.21 15.42 2.12
C SER A 155 -11.68 15.84 3.49
N MET A 156 -11.52 14.90 4.44
CA MET A 156 -10.96 15.19 5.77
C MET A 156 -9.52 15.71 5.73
N ASN A 157 -8.76 15.41 4.67
CA ASN A 157 -7.38 15.87 4.49
C ASN A 157 -7.27 17.01 3.46
N ASN A 158 -8.39 17.54 2.94
CA ASN A 158 -8.43 18.57 1.91
C ASN A 158 -7.65 18.18 0.64
N LEU A 159 -7.78 16.92 0.21
CA LEU A 159 -7.02 16.36 -0.92
C LEU A 159 -7.83 16.26 -2.21
N ASP A 160 -9.04 16.83 -2.27
CA ASP A 160 -9.97 16.71 -3.39
C ASP A 160 -9.40 17.16 -4.74
N SER A 161 -8.46 18.11 -4.73
CA SER A 161 -7.78 18.60 -5.94
C SER A 161 -6.58 17.76 -6.38
N LYS A 162 -6.11 16.81 -5.56
CA LYS A 162 -4.90 16.03 -5.78
C LYS A 162 -5.14 14.53 -5.85
N CYS A 163 -6.25 14.05 -5.33
CA CYS A 163 -6.57 12.64 -5.20
C CYS A 163 -7.98 12.35 -5.71
N THR A 164 -8.15 11.30 -6.50
CA THR A 164 -9.46 10.89 -7.06
C THR A 164 -9.73 9.43 -6.77
N VAL A 165 -10.95 9.15 -6.31
CA VAL A 165 -11.44 7.78 -6.09
C VAL A 165 -12.01 7.21 -7.37
N VAL A 166 -11.56 6.02 -7.77
CA VAL A 166 -12.08 5.28 -8.92
C VAL A 166 -12.44 3.86 -8.50
N GLY A 167 -13.60 3.37 -8.93
CA GLY A 167 -14.00 1.98 -8.69
C GLY A 167 -13.20 1.02 -9.58
N LEU A 168 -12.58 0.01 -8.98
CA LEU A 168 -11.88 -1.05 -9.69
C LEU A 168 -12.10 -2.38 -8.99
N ASP A 169 -12.85 -3.26 -9.64
CA ASP A 169 -13.05 -4.64 -9.21
C ASP A 169 -12.16 -5.56 -10.05
N TRP A 170 -11.20 -6.22 -9.41
CA TRP A 170 -10.27 -7.12 -10.09
C TRP A 170 -10.99 -8.38 -10.61
N SER A 171 -12.10 -8.77 -9.99
CA SER A 171 -12.86 -9.96 -10.34
C SER A 171 -13.71 -9.79 -11.60
N ALA A 172 -14.06 -8.54 -11.94
CA ALA A 172 -14.96 -8.20 -13.04
C ALA A 172 -14.48 -8.67 -14.44
N TYR A 173 -13.21 -9.04 -14.58
CA TYR A 173 -12.62 -9.48 -15.85
C TYR A 173 -12.42 -10.99 -15.98
N PHE A 174 -12.69 -11.79 -14.93
CA PHE A 174 -12.56 -13.25 -15.02
C PHE A 174 -13.72 -13.95 -15.76
N GLY A 175 -14.78 -13.23 -16.12
CA GLY A 175 -15.90 -13.76 -16.92
C GLY A 175 -15.71 -13.73 -18.45
N LEU A 176 -14.58 -13.22 -18.95
CA LEU A 176 -14.35 -13.03 -20.40
C LEU A 176 -13.36 -14.04 -21.02
N LEU A 177 -12.86 -15.03 -20.24
CA LEU A 177 -11.92 -16.05 -20.70
C LEU A 177 -12.48 -17.48 -20.64
N SER A 178 -13.79 -17.65 -20.83
CA SER A 178 -14.32 -18.95 -21.24
C SER A 178 -14.08 -19.13 -22.74
N ILE A 179 -12.88 -19.57 -23.11
CA ILE A 179 -12.56 -20.15 -24.43
C ILE A 179 -12.67 -21.66 -24.33
#